data_AF-A0A845XUM7-F1
#
_entry.id   AF-A0A845XUM7-F1
#
_cell.length_a   1.000
_cell.length_b   1.000
_cell.length_c   1.000
_cell.angle_alpha   90.00
_cell.angle_beta   90.00
_cell.angle_gamma   90.00
#
_symmetry.space_group_name_H-M   'P 1'
#
loop_
_entity.id
_entity.type
_entity.pdbx_description
1 polymer ?
#
loop_
_entity_poly.entity_id
_entity_poly.type
_entity_poly.pdbx_seq_one_letter_code
_entity_poly.pdbx_strand_id
1 'polypeptide(L)'
;MSKKTLAAIVESGNDYLVKVKKNQPKLYQQIERESNQVTPRQKVRHHEKTRNRNTVRKIEVFEPPKNLDPKWIGVGCIIKLNVVELAVMNP
;
A
#
# COMPACT_ATOMS: atom_id res chain seq x y z
N MET A 1 14.31 4.25 -5.62
CA MET A 1 14.11 5.64 -5.16
C MET A 1 15.26 6.01 -4.26
N SER A 2 15.95 7.10 -4.57
CA SER A 2 17.04 7.57 -3.71
C SER A 2 16.43 8.33 -2.52
N LYS A 3 17.12 8.30 -1.37
CA LYS A 3 16.67 9.03 -0.16
C LYS A 3 16.57 10.54 -0.41
N LYS A 4 17.50 11.10 -1.20
CA LYS A 4 17.54 12.52 -1.58
C LYS A 4 16.31 12.95 -2.38
N THR A 5 15.70 12.03 -3.13
CA THR A 5 14.52 12.32 -3.94
C THR A 5 13.28 12.57 -3.07
N LEU A 6 13.09 11.84 -1.97
CA LEU A 6 11.93 12.04 -1.10
C LEU A 6 12.02 13.35 -0.32
N ALA A 7 13.21 13.68 0.20
CA ALA A 7 13.44 14.94 0.89
C ALA A 7 13.11 16.13 -0.02
N ALA A 8 13.62 16.15 -1.26
CA ALA A 8 13.34 17.23 -2.20
C ALA A 8 11.84 17.37 -2.55
N ILE A 9 11.10 16.27 -2.63
CA ILE A 9 9.64 16.30 -2.88
C ILE A 9 8.94 16.98 -1.69
N VAL A 10 9.27 16.58 -0.47
CA VAL A 10 8.70 17.18 0.75
C VAL A 10 9.09 18.65 0.90
N GLU A 11 10.35 19.00 0.67
CA GLU A 11 10.87 20.38 0.74
C GLU A 11 10.22 21.31 -0.29
N SER A 12 9.86 20.78 -1.46
CA SER A 12 9.11 21.53 -2.49
C SER A 12 7.60 21.61 -2.24
N GLY A 13 7.11 21.06 -1.12
CA GLY A 13 5.69 21.07 -0.75
C GLY A 13 4.82 20.13 -1.56
N ASN A 14 5.40 19.14 -2.23
CA ASN A 14 4.70 18.19 -3.07
C ASN A 14 4.41 16.88 -2.33
N ASP A 15 3.28 16.25 -2.68
CA ASP A 15 2.94 14.91 -2.21
C ASP A 15 3.66 13.82 -3.02
N TYR A 16 3.85 12.64 -2.41
CA TYR A 16 4.40 11.48 -3.10
C TYR A 16 3.63 10.19 -2.79
N LEU A 17 3.67 9.27 -3.76
CA LEU A 17 3.25 7.88 -3.59
C LEU A 17 4.38 6.95 -4.02
N VAL A 18 4.84 6.09 -3.10
CA VAL A 18 5.91 5.12 -3.38
C VAL A 18 5.40 3.70 -3.23
N LYS A 19 5.54 2.90 -4.29
CA LYS A 19 5.28 1.46 -4.24
C LYS A 19 6.41 0.74 -3.51
N VAL A 20 6.08 0.07 -2.41
CA VAL A 20 6.98 -0.86 -1.72
C VAL A 20 7.11 -2.15 -2.55
N LYS A 21 8.34 -2.53 -2.89
CA LYS A 21 8.64 -3.71 -3.70
C LYS A 21 9.27 -4.82 -2.84
N LYS A 22 9.03 -6.08 -3.22
CA LYS A 22 9.58 -7.26 -2.51
C LYS A 22 11.11 -7.34 -2.48
N ASN A 23 11.80 -6.67 -3.42
CA ASN A 23 13.26 -6.57 -3.41
C ASN A 23 13.81 -5.67 -2.29
N GLN A 24 12.95 -5.07 -1.47
CA GLN A 24 13.29 -4.41 -0.21
C GLN A 24 12.68 -5.21 0.96
N PRO A 25 13.18 -6.42 1.24
CA PRO A 25 12.48 -7.41 2.06
C PRO A 25 12.18 -6.93 3.48
N LYS A 26 13.12 -6.23 4.12
CA LYS A 26 12.94 -5.70 5.49
C LYS A 26 11.75 -4.75 5.61
N LEU A 27 11.66 -3.78 4.69
CA LEU A 27 10.57 -2.81 4.70
C LEU A 27 9.23 -3.46 4.35
N TYR A 28 9.23 -4.31 3.32
CA TYR A 28 8.03 -5.02 2.89
C TYR A 28 7.47 -5.86 4.05
N GLN A 29 8.31 -6.67 4.70
CA GLN A 29 7.92 -7.53 5.81
C GLN A 29 7.47 -6.74 7.03
N GLN A 30 8.13 -5.63 7.35
CA GLN A 30 7.70 -4.75 8.44
C GLN A 30 6.28 -4.21 8.19
N ILE A 31 6.06 -3.60 7.03
CA ILE A 31 4.75 -3.04 6.65
C ILE A 31 3.68 -4.13 6.62
N GLU A 32 3.99 -5.30 6.07
CA GLU A 32 3.06 -6.42 6.00
C GLU A 32 2.69 -6.94 7.39
N ARG A 33 3.68 -7.16 8.26
CA ARG A 33 3.47 -7.62 9.65
C ARG A 33 2.63 -6.64 10.44
N GLU A 34 2.99 -5.36 10.43
CA GLU A 34 2.33 -4.34 11.25
C GLU A 34 0.91 -4.05 10.75
N SER A 35 0.70 -3.98 9.43
CA SER A 35 -0.65 -3.84 8.86
C SER A 35 -1.56 -5.04 9.13
N ASN A 36 -1.01 -6.23 9.40
CA ASN A 36 -1.79 -7.41 9.78
C ASN A 36 -2.16 -7.45 11.26
N GLN A 37 -1.52 -6.63 12.10
CA GLN A 37 -1.72 -6.61 13.55
C GLN A 37 -2.66 -5.48 14.02
N VAL A 38 -2.98 -4.55 13.13
CA VAL A 38 -3.76 -3.35 13.46
C VAL A 38 -4.98 -3.20 12.55
N THR A 39 -6.04 -2.59 13.05
CA THR A 39 -7.23 -2.27 12.25
C THR A 39 -6.94 -1.04 11.38
N PRO A 40 -7.29 -1.05 10.07
CA PRO A 40 -7.08 0.11 9.21
C PRO A 40 -7.97 1.29 9.64
N ARG A 41 -7.46 2.51 9.51
CA ARG A 41 -8.23 3.74 9.71
C ARG A 41 -9.33 3.89 8.65
N GLN A 42 -9.07 3.44 7.43
CA GLN A 42 -10.07 3.42 6.34
C GLN A 42 -9.96 2.14 5.54
N LYS A 43 -11.10 1.64 5.06
CA LYS A 43 -11.19 0.43 4.26
C LYS A 43 -12.27 0.56 3.21
N VAL A 44 -11.92 0.25 1.97
CA VAL A 44 -12.85 0.22 0.84
C VAL A 44 -12.73 -1.12 0.14
N ARG A 45 -13.87 -1.69 -0.25
CA ARG A 45 -13.94 -2.88 -1.11
C ARG A 45 -14.65 -2.49 -2.40
N HIS A 46 -14.02 -2.80 -3.51
CA HIS A 46 -14.57 -2.61 -4.84
C HIS A 46 -14.68 -3.95 -5.54
N HIS A 47 -15.83 -4.22 -6.15
CA HIS A 47 -16.07 -5.43 -6.94
C HIS A 47 -16.34 -5.02 -8.38
N GLU A 48 -15.56 -5.58 -9.30
CA GLU A 48 -15.69 -5.37 -10.72
C GLU A 48 -15.96 -6.72 -11.39
N LYS A 49 -17.09 -6.84 -12.09
CA LYS A 49 -17.43 -8.02 -12.88
C LYS A 49 -17.37 -7.69 -14.36
N THR A 50 -16.58 -8.46 -15.08
CA THR A 50 -16.52 -8.49 -16.55
C THR A 50 -17.02 -9.85 -17.04
N ARG A 51 -17.16 -10.02 -18.36
CA ARG A 51 -17.67 -11.27 -18.96
C ARG A 51 -16.94 -12.53 -18.49
N ASN A 52 -15.61 -12.46 -18.31
CA ASN A 52 -14.77 -13.62 -18.05
C ASN A 52 -14.06 -13.57 -16.69
N ARG A 53 -14.25 -12.50 -15.92
CA ARG A 53 -13.45 -12.22 -14.73
C ARG A 53 -14.22 -11.40 -13.72
N ASN A 54 -14.14 -11.84 -12.46
CA ASN A 54 -14.53 -11.07 -11.29
C ASN A 54 -13.27 -10.60 -10.58
N THR A 55 -13.14 -9.30 -10.34
CA THR A 55 -12.03 -8.72 -9.59
C THR A 55 -12.55 -8.09 -8.31
N VAL A 56 -12.04 -8.54 -7.16
CA VAL A 56 -12.26 -7.90 -5.87
C VAL A 56 -11.01 -7.14 -5.48
N ARG A 57 -11.12 -5.83 -5.31
CA ARG A 57 -10.07 -4.96 -4.78
C ARG A 57 -10.42 -4.55 -3.37
N LYS A 58 -9.50 -4.78 -2.42
CA LYS A 58 -9.60 -4.31 -1.04
C LYS A 58 -8.47 -3.33 -0.80
N ILE A 59 -8.82 -2.09 -0.49
CA ILE A 59 -7.89 -1.01 -0.15
C ILE A 59 -8.03 -0.73 1.33
N GLU A 60 -6.89 -0.72 2.03
CA GLU A 60 -6.81 -0.45 3.47
C GLU A 60 -5.75 0.61 3.74
N VAL A 61 -6.10 1.61 4.52
CA VAL A 61 -5.23 2.73 4.89
C VAL A 61 -4.91 2.65 6.38
N PHE A 62 -3.63 2.71 6.71
CA PHE A 62 -3.12 2.60 8.07
C PHE A 62 -2.27 3.81 8.42
N GLU A 63 -2.18 4.10 9.71
CA GLU A 63 -1.16 5.00 10.24
C GLU A 63 0.24 4.43 9.99
N PRO A 64 1.27 5.29 9.82
CA PRO A 64 2.64 4.83 9.67
C PRO A 64 3.14 4.08 10.93
N PRO A 65 3.88 2.98 10.76
CA PRO A 65 4.68 2.35 11.81
C PRO A 65 5.48 3.37 12.64
N LYS A 66 5.37 3.34 13.98
CA LYS A 66 6.17 4.22 14.85
C LYS A 66 7.68 3.98 14.72
N ASN A 67 8.04 2.75 14.36
CA ASN A 67 9.41 2.27 14.15
C ASN A 67 9.77 2.21 12.65
N LEU A 68 9.11 2.99 11.77
CA LEU A 68 9.51 3.08 10.38
C LEU A 68 10.91 3.66 10.27
N ASP A 69 11.73 3.14 9.34
CA ASP A 69 13.06 3.69 9.08
C ASP A 69 12.95 5.21 8.76
N PRO A 70 13.63 6.09 9.53
CA PRO A 70 13.52 7.54 9.38
C PRO A 70 13.88 8.07 7.99
N LYS A 71 14.52 7.27 7.13
CA LYS A 71 14.75 7.62 5.71
C LYS A 71 13.45 7.85 4.92
N TRP A 72 12.32 7.33 5.40
CA TRP A 72 11.00 7.53 4.81
C TRP A 72 10.39 8.83 5.36
N ILE A 73 10.92 9.95 4.88
CA ILE A 73 10.57 11.29 5.37
C ILE A 73 9.17 11.67 4.89
N GLY A 74 8.34 12.23 5.77
CA GLY A 74 7.02 12.76 5.41
C GLY A 74 5.97 11.69 5.07
N VAL A 75 6.13 10.45 5.55
CA VAL A 75 5.12 9.40 5.35
C VAL A 75 3.85 9.77 6.11
N GLY A 76 2.76 10.02 5.36
CA GLY A 76 1.45 10.30 5.93
C GLY A 76 0.63 9.04 6.23
N CYS A 77 0.74 7.99 5.41
CA CYS A 77 0.00 6.75 5.63
C CYS A 77 0.62 5.55 4.89
N ILE A 78 0.17 4.35 5.26
CA ILE A 78 0.44 3.12 4.53
C ILE A 78 -0.84 2.67 3.82
N ILE A 79 -0.74 2.39 2.52
CA ILE A 79 -1.85 1.88 1.71
C ILE A 79 -1.56 0.43 1.33
N LYS A 80 -2.42 -0.49 1.77
CA LYS A 80 -2.38 -1.90 1.39
C LYS A 80 -3.47 -2.20 0.37
N LEU A 81 -3.06 -2.71 -0.79
CA LEU A 81 -3.97 -3.15 -1.85
C LEU A 81 -3.91 -4.68 -1.94
N ASN A 82 -5.05 -5.34 -1.73
CA ASN A 82 -5.22 -6.76 -2.01
C ASN A 82 -6.17 -6.89 -3.20
N VAL A 83 -5.72 -7.56 -4.26
CA VAL A 83 -6.51 -7.84 -5.46
C VAL A 83 -6.69 -9.35 -5.57
N VAL A 84 -7.94 -9.79 -5.64
CA VAL A 84 -8.29 -11.19 -5.94
C VAL A 84 -9.00 -11.21 -7.28
N GLU A 85 -8.49 -12.01 -8.21
CA GLU A 85 -9.13 -12.27 -9.49
C GLU A 85 -9.69 -13.69 -9.48
N LEU A 86 -10.98 -13.82 -9.77
CA LEU A 86 -11.68 -15.09 -9.87
C LEU A 86 -12.10 -15.27 -11.33
N ALA A 87 -11.76 -16.42 -11.91
CA ALA A 87 -12.28 -16.82 -13.21
C ALA A 87 -13.80 -17.02 -13.09
N VAL A 88 -14.54 -16.49 -14.06
CA VAL A 88 -15.97 -16.77 -14.17
C VAL A 88 -16.12 -18.02 -15.04
N MET A 89 -16.46 -19.16 -14.44
CA MET A 89 -16.91 -20.31 -15.22
C MET A 89 -18.31 -19.98 -15.75
N ASN A 90 -18.40 -19.74 -17.06
CA ASN A 90 -19.69 -19.65 -17.73
C ASN A 90 -20.22 -21.07 -17.90
N PRO A 91 -21.51 -21.33 -17.58
CA PRO A 91 -22.14 -22.62 -17.83
C PRO A 91 -22.19 -22.97 -19.33
#